data_AF-A0A943NRH6-F1
#
_entry.id   AF-A0A943NRH6-F1
#
_cell.length_a   1.000
_cell.length_b   1.000
_cell.length_c   1.000
_cell.angle_alpha   90.00
_cell.angle_beta   90.00
_cell.angle_gamma   90.00
#
_symmetry.space_group_name_H-M   'P 1'
#
loop_
_entity.id
_entity.type
_entity.pdbx_description
1 polymer ?
#
loop_
_entity_poly.entity_id
_entity_poly.type
_entity_poly.pdbx_seq_one_letter_code
_entity_poly.pdbx_strand_id
1 'polypeptide(L)'
;MINTKFAQRIEQIRMRLYKTALLYLGSETPACDAVDETVYKALKNYGKLRQPEYFDTWITRILINECHNERRRQKWFQPLAETAETLQIPKGTAATRQRRALQLLRLELGEEESE
;
A
#
# COMPACT_ATOMS: atom_id res chain seq x y z
N MET A 1 -25.44 -12.16 -9.62
CA MET A 1 -24.60 -13.28 -10.13
C MET A 1 -23.11 -12.98 -10.15
N ILE A 2 -22.65 -11.85 -10.73
CA ILE A 2 -21.21 -11.51 -10.82
C ILE A 2 -20.56 -11.36 -9.43
N ASN A 3 -21.22 -10.65 -8.50
CA ASN A 3 -20.71 -10.46 -7.14
C ASN A 3 -20.62 -11.78 -6.35
N THR A 4 -21.49 -12.75 -6.63
CA THR A 4 -21.50 -14.06 -5.97
C THR A 4 -20.29 -14.90 -6.37
N LYS A 5 -19.95 -14.93 -7.67
CA LYS A 5 -18.76 -15.65 -8.17
C LYS A 5 -17.47 -15.03 -7.65
N PHE A 6 -17.40 -13.69 -7.62
CA PHE A 6 -16.27 -12.98 -7.04
C PHE A 6 -16.10 -13.32 -5.56
N ALA A 7 -17.16 -13.20 -4.76
CA ALA A 7 -17.13 -13.48 -3.33
C ALA A 7 -16.68 -14.92 -3.03
N GLN A 8 -17.21 -15.91 -3.75
CA GLN A 8 -16.77 -17.31 -3.63
C GLN A 8 -15.27 -17.48 -3.89
N ARG A 9 -14.75 -16.85 -4.94
CA ARG A 9 -13.35 -16.97 -5.30
C ARG A 9 -12.42 -16.25 -4.32
N ILE A 10 -12.86 -15.10 -3.79
CA ILE A 10 -12.15 -14.41 -2.70
C ILE A 10 -12.08 -15.30 -1.46
N GLU A 11 -13.20 -15.91 -1.05
CA GLU A 11 -13.24 -16.75 0.15
C GLU A 11 -12.24 -17.90 0.07
N GLN A 12 -12.13 -18.54 -1.10
CA GLN A 12 -11.17 -19.63 -1.36
C GLN A 12 -9.70 -19.21 -1.24
N ILE A 13 -9.38 -17.95 -1.53
CA ILE A 13 -7.99 -17.47 -1.57
C ILE A 13 -7.63 -16.50 -0.45
N ARG A 14 -8.61 -16.04 0.34
CA ARG A 14 -8.44 -14.97 1.35
C ARG A 14 -7.32 -15.30 2.34
N MET A 15 -7.30 -16.54 2.86
CA MET A 15 -6.24 -16.97 3.78
C MET A 15 -4.85 -16.99 3.11
N ARG A 16 -4.77 -17.35 1.82
CA ARG A 16 -3.51 -17.31 1.07
C ARG A 16 -3.03 -15.87 0.88
N LEU A 17 -3.94 -14.95 0.51
CA LEU A 17 -3.63 -13.52 0.42
C LEU A 17 -3.15 -12.97 1.77
N TYR A 18 -3.81 -13.33 2.87
CA TYR A 18 -3.39 -12.94 4.21
C TYR A 18 -1.99 -13.43 4.57
N LYS A 19 -1.70 -14.73 4.37
CA LYS A 19 -0.37 -15.28 4.61
C LYS A 19 0.71 -14.58 3.79
N THR A 20 0.42 -14.30 2.51
CA THR A 20 1.35 -13.53 1.65
C THR A 20 1.55 -12.11 2.17
N ALA A 21 0.49 -11.40 2.56
CA ALA A 21 0.60 -10.05 3.10
C ALA A 21 1.42 -10.03 4.41
N LEU A 22 1.20 -11.03 5.26
CA LEU A 22 1.95 -11.19 6.51
C LEU A 22 3.45 -11.40 6.25
N LEU A 23 3.82 -12.19 5.24
CA LEU A 23 5.22 -12.36 4.83
C LEU A 23 5.86 -11.05 4.34
N TYR A 24 5.09 -10.16 3.70
CA TYR A 24 5.59 -8.88 3.19
C TYR A 24 5.67 -7.78 4.26
N LEU A 25 4.76 -7.78 5.23
CA LEU A 25 4.56 -6.67 6.18
C LEU A 25 4.98 -7.00 7.61
N GLY A 26 5.10 -8.29 7.98
CA GLY A 26 5.60 -8.73 9.28
C GLY A 26 4.68 -8.44 10.48
N SER A 27 3.49 -7.89 10.26
CA SER A 27 2.52 -7.55 11.30
C SER A 27 1.09 -7.84 10.83
N GLU A 28 0.25 -8.31 11.75
CA GLU A 28 -1.13 -8.73 11.46
C GLU A 28 -2.02 -7.57 11.03
N THR A 29 -1.94 -6.43 11.72
CA THR A 29 -2.80 -5.27 11.44
C THR A 29 -2.59 -4.74 10.01
N PRO A 30 -1.35 -4.40 9.58
CA PRO A 30 -1.12 -3.95 8.21
C PRO A 30 -1.42 -5.04 7.17
N ALA A 31 -1.23 -6.32 7.51
CA ALA A 31 -1.57 -7.43 6.62
C ALA A 31 -3.07 -7.54 6.39
N CYS A 32 -3.89 -7.40 7.44
CA CYS A 32 -5.34 -7.40 7.34
C CYS A 32 -5.83 -6.23 6.47
N ASP A 33 -5.34 -5.02 6.75
CA ASP A 33 -5.69 -3.81 5.99
C ASP A 33 -5.32 -3.94 4.51
N ALA A 34 -4.13 -4.47 4.21
CA ALA A 34 -3.68 -4.68 2.84
C ALA A 34 -4.57 -5.69 2.08
N VAL A 35 -5.03 -6.74 2.75
CA VAL A 35 -5.96 -7.72 2.16
C VAL A 35 -7.31 -7.07 1.86
N ASP A 36 -7.86 -6.30 2.80
CA ASP A 36 -9.17 -5.67 2.62
C ASP A 36 -9.14 -4.61 1.52
N GLU A 37 -8.10 -3.78 1.46
CA GLU A 37 -7.90 -2.82 0.38
C GLU A 37 -7.73 -3.53 -0.97
N THR A 38 -7.05 -4.68 -0.99
CA THR A 38 -6.90 -5.50 -2.19
C THR A 38 -8.24 -6.04 -2.69
N VAL A 39 -9.06 -6.59 -1.79
CA VAL A 39 -10.40 -7.09 -2.12
C VAL A 39 -11.29 -5.96 -2.64
N TYR A 40 -11.23 -4.78 -2.00
CA TYR A 40 -11.96 -3.60 -2.45
C TYR A 40 -11.54 -3.17 -3.87
N LYS A 41 -10.24 -3.03 -4.12
CA LYS A 41 -9.70 -2.66 -5.45
C LYS A 41 -10.00 -3.70 -6.51
N ALA A 42 -9.92 -4.98 -6.16
CA ALA A 42 -10.26 -6.07 -7.04
C ALA A 42 -11.76 -6.02 -7.39
N LEU A 43 -12.66 -5.85 -6.42
CA LEU A 43 -14.09 -5.74 -6.70
C LEU A 43 -14.40 -4.58 -7.65
N LYS A 44 -13.83 -3.40 -7.38
CA LYS A 44 -14.02 -2.20 -8.21
C LYS A 44 -13.55 -2.38 -9.66
N ASN A 45 -12.53 -3.21 -9.89
CA ASN A 45 -11.94 -3.43 -11.21
C ASN A 45 -12.28 -4.80 -11.82
N TYR A 46 -13.11 -5.61 -11.17
CA TYR A 46 -13.38 -6.99 -11.58
C TYR A 46 -13.94 -7.07 -13.02
N GLY A 47 -14.80 -6.11 -13.40
CA GLY A 47 -15.35 -6.02 -14.76
C GLY A 47 -14.31 -5.72 -15.85
N LYS A 48 -13.08 -5.32 -15.50
CA LYS A 48 -11.97 -5.08 -16.45
C LYS A 48 -11.13 -6.34 -16.68
N LEU A 49 -11.33 -7.41 -15.91
CA LEU A 49 -10.61 -8.67 -16.07
C LEU A 49 -11.13 -9.40 -17.29
N ARG A 50 -10.34 -9.39 -18.38
CA ARG A 50 -10.72 -10.01 -19.66
C ARG A 50 -10.69 -11.54 -19.64
N GLN A 51 -9.78 -12.11 -18.83
CA GLN A 51 -9.54 -13.55 -18.76
C GLN A 51 -9.73 -14.02 -17.30
N PRO A 52 -10.93 -14.47 -16.92
CA PRO A 52 -11.28 -14.87 -15.56
C PRO A 52 -10.43 -16.01 -14.98
N GLU A 53 -9.80 -16.82 -15.82
CA GLU A 53 -8.88 -17.88 -15.45
C GLU A 53 -7.66 -17.34 -14.67
N TYR A 54 -7.18 -16.13 -15.00
CA TYR A 54 -6.03 -15.50 -14.34
C TYR A 54 -6.36 -14.69 -13.09
N PHE A 55 -7.58 -14.82 -12.55
CA PHE A 55 -8.03 -14.06 -11.37
C PHE A 55 -7.02 -14.08 -10.21
N ASP A 56 -6.53 -15.27 -9.85
CA ASP A 56 -5.60 -15.47 -8.75
C ASP A 56 -4.28 -14.71 -8.96
N THR A 57 -3.71 -14.78 -10.17
CA THR A 57 -2.49 -14.05 -10.52
C THR A 57 -2.72 -12.54 -10.49
N TRP A 58 -3.85 -12.10 -11.05
CA TRP A 58 -4.22 -10.70 -11.12
C TRP A 58 -4.41 -10.08 -9.72
N ILE A 59 -5.16 -10.74 -8.83
CA ILE A 59 -5.40 -10.23 -7.48
C ILE A 59 -4.16 -10.31 -6.59
N THR A 60 -3.31 -11.33 -6.75
CA THR A 60 -2.02 -11.38 -6.05
C THR A 60 -1.12 -10.22 -6.45
N ARG A 61 -1.15 -9.78 -7.72
CA ARG A 61 -0.42 -8.57 -8.13
C ARG A 61 -0.97 -7.29 -7.49
N ILE A 62 -2.29 -7.17 -7.34
CA ILE A 62 -2.90 -6.07 -6.57
C ILE A 62 -2.40 -6.12 -5.13
N LEU A 63 -2.41 -7.28 -4.48
CA LEU A 63 -1.93 -7.46 -3.11
C LEU A 63 -0.48 -7.01 -2.92
N ILE A 64 0.42 -7.47 -3.80
CA ILE A 64 1.84 -7.12 -3.71
C ILE A 64 2.03 -5.61 -3.82
N ASN A 65 1.28 -4.95 -4.71
CA ASN A 65 1.30 -3.49 -4.83
C ASN A 65 0.80 -2.81 -3.55
N GLU A 66 -0.27 -3.32 -2.92
CA GLU A 66 -0.75 -2.80 -1.64
C GLU A 66 0.27 -3.01 -0.52
N CYS A 67 0.93 -4.16 -0.46
CA CYS A 67 2.00 -4.40 0.52
C CYS A 67 3.16 -3.41 0.31
N HIS A 68 3.56 -3.14 -0.93
CA HIS A 68 4.58 -2.12 -1.21
C HIS A 68 4.12 -0.70 -0.84
N ASN A 69 2.85 -0.36 -1.10
CA ASN A 69 2.26 0.91 -0.70
C ASN A 69 2.30 1.07 0.83
N GLU A 70 1.91 0.03 1.56
CA GLU A 70 1.87 0.04 3.02
C GLU A 70 3.28 0.15 3.61
N ARG A 71 4.25 -0.61 3.09
CA ARG A 71 5.65 -0.50 3.51
C ARG A 71 6.22 0.90 3.25
N ARG A 72 5.85 1.54 2.13
CA ARG A 72 6.20 2.95 1.88
C ARG A 72 5.58 3.86 2.94
N ARG A 73 4.28 3.72 3.23
CA ARG A 73 3.59 4.53 4.26
C ARG A 73 4.27 4.40 5.62
N GLN A 74 4.59 3.19 6.05
CA GLN A 74 5.30 2.95 7.32
C GLN A 74 6.67 3.62 7.34
N LYS A 75 7.44 3.49 6.24
CA LYS A 75 8.76 4.14 6.10
C LYS A 75 8.67 5.66 6.22
N TRP A 76 7.56 6.29 5.82
CA TRP A 76 7.40 7.74 5.98
C TRP A 76 6.79 8.12 7.33
N PHE A 77 5.84 7.34 7.84
CA PHE A 77 5.12 7.64 9.08
C PHE A 77 6.02 7.55 10.32
N GLN A 78 6.91 6.56 10.38
CA GLN A 78 7.82 6.36 11.52
C GLN A 78 8.85 7.50 11.65
N PRO A 79 9.64 7.86 10.61
CA PRO A 79 10.55 9.00 10.68
C PRO A 79 9.82 10.32 10.93
N LEU A 80 8.59 10.48 10.43
CA LEU A 80 7.83 11.70 10.67
C LEU A 80 7.41 11.84 12.14
N ALA A 81 7.03 10.74 12.78
CA ALA A 81 6.68 10.74 14.19
C ALA A 81 7.91 11.03 15.06
N GLU A 82 9.03 10.35 14.78
CA GLU A 82 10.29 10.52 15.49
C GLU A 82 10.89 11.92 15.33
N THR A 83 10.85 12.48 14.11
CA THR A 83 11.30 13.86 13.86
C THR A 83 10.43 14.89 14.57
N ALA A 84 9.10 14.70 14.56
CA ALA A 84 8.18 15.58 15.27
C ALA A 84 8.43 15.57 16.79
N GLU A 85 8.66 14.37 17.36
CA GLU A 85 8.98 14.19 18.77
C GLU A 85 10.33 14.83 19.14
N THR A 86 11.38 14.54 18.38
CA THR A 86 12.73 15.08 18.59
C THR A 86 12.75 16.62 18.54
N LEU A 87 12.02 17.20 17.60
CA LEU A 87 11.92 18.66 17.42
C LEU A 87 10.86 19.31 18.32
N GLN A 88 10.10 18.52 19.08
CA GLN A 88 8.97 18.97 19.90
C GLN A 88 7.95 19.84 19.13
N ILE A 89 7.63 19.42 17.90
CA ILE A 89 6.65 20.11 17.03
C ILE A 89 5.52 19.17 16.61
N PRO A 90 4.36 19.70 16.19
CA PRO A 90 3.29 18.87 15.66
C PRO A 90 3.72 18.08 14.41
N LYS A 91 3.24 16.84 14.27
CA LYS A 91 3.55 15.96 13.12
C LYS A 91 3.26 16.61 11.76
N GLY A 92 2.17 17.38 11.65
CA GLY A 92 1.83 18.11 10.43
C GLY A 92 2.87 19.18 10.04
N THR A 93 3.46 19.84 11.05
CA THR A 93 4.55 20.81 10.85
C THR A 93 5.84 20.12 10.40
N ALA A 94 6.18 18.98 11.02
CA ALA A 94 7.33 18.16 10.61
C ALA A 94 7.20 17.67 9.15
N ALA A 95 6.03 17.18 8.74
CA ALA A 95 5.75 16.78 7.35
C ALA A 95 6.01 17.91 6.35
N THR A 96 5.50 19.10 6.65
CA THR A 96 5.61 20.25 5.76
C THR A 96 7.06 20.70 5.61
N ARG A 97 7.80 20.75 6.73
CA ARG A 97 9.21 21.13 6.74
C ARG A 97 10.08 20.09 6.04
N GLN A 98 9.85 18.79 6.27
CA GLN A 98 10.59 17.72 5.60
C GLN A 98 10.38 17.75 4.09
N ARG A 99 9.14 17.97 3.60
CA ARG A 99 8.86 18.12 2.16
C ARG A 99 9.61 19.31 1.56
N ARG A 100 9.59 20.47 2.23
CA ARG A 100 10.30 21.68 1.77
C ARG A 100 11.81 21.49 1.79
N ALA A 101 12.35 20.86 2.82
CA ALA A 101 13.77 20.53 2.90
C ALA A 101 14.21 19.57 1.78
N LEU A 102 13.42 18.53 1.50
CA LEU A 102 13.70 17.60 0.40
C LEU A 102 13.69 18.30 -0.96
N GLN A 103 12.75 19.23 -1.18
CA GLN A 103 12.68 20.02 -2.41
C GLN A 103 13.90 20.94 -2.58
N LEU A 104 14.33 21.61 -1.52
CA LEU A 104 15.55 22.44 -1.55
C LEU A 104 16.81 21.60 -1.81
N LEU A 105 16.93 20.44 -1.17
CA LEU A 105 18.06 19.53 -1.39
C LEU A 105 18.10 19.01 -2.83
N ARG A 106 16.96 18.66 -3.42
CA ARG A 106 16.89 18.24 -4.83
C ARG A 106 17.31 19.34 -5.79
N LEU A 107 16.89 20.59 -5.52
CA LEU A 107 17.30 21.75 -6.30
C LEU A 107 18.82 21.98 -6.23
N GLU A 108 19.40 21.86 -5.02
CA GLU A 108 20.84 22.00 -4.80
C GLU A 108 21.65 20.90 -5.50
N LEU A 109 21.11 19.68 -5.55
CA LEU A 109 21.76 18.51 -6.15
C LEU A 109 21.57 18.41 -7.67
N GLY A 110 20.79 19.31 -8.30
CA GLY A 110 20.55 19.31 -9.75
C GLY A 110 19.76 18.10 -10.26
N GLU A 111 19.03 17.40 -9.38
CA GLU A 111 18.15 16.29 -9.77
C GLU A 111 16.84 16.86 -10.33
N GLU A 112 16.80 17.14 -11.64
CA GLU A 112 15.54 17.36 -12.35
C GLU A 112 14.71 16.07 -12.30
N GLU A 113 13.43 16.21 -11.94
CA GLU A 113 12.50 15.11 -11.67
C GLU A 113 12.53 14.07 -12.81
N SER A 114 13.14 12.91 -12.55
CA SER A 114 12.95 11.72 -13.39
C SER A 114 11.51 11.24 -13.20
N GLU A 115 10.70 11.42 -14.26
CA GLU A 115 9.29 11.01 -14.42
C GLU A 115 8.95 9.60 -13.92
#